data_AF-A0A958JPM4-F1
#
_entry.id   AF-A0A958JPM4-F1
#
_cell.length_a   1.000
_cell.length_b   1.000
_cell.length_c   1.000
_cell.angle_alpha   90.00
_cell.angle_beta   90.00
_cell.angle_gamma   90.00
#
_symmetry.space_group_name_H-M   'P 1'
#
loop_
_entity.id
_entity.type
_entity.pdbx_description
1 polymer ?
#
loop_
_entity_poly.entity_id
_entity_poly.type
_entity_poly.pdbx_seq_one_letter_code
_entity_poly.pdbx_strand_id
1 'polypeptide(L)'
;MRFLDESLFLHLSKVELLKDYLAEKKQELDRLNADLQGDLSHPVNGRRLTNLGTFRAYVNAYVRNIPKIHKDMTILVRQLPATPTGIPLEIYAFSRDTTWAVYEGITADIFDHLFAVITEFGLRVFQNPSGTDVDRALREKRVEGLLSS
;
A
#
# COMPACT_ATOMS: atom_id res chain seq x y z
N MET A 1 5.54 -3.16 -7.65
CA MET A 1 4.69 -1.96 -7.79
C MET A 1 4.15 -1.93 -9.21
N ARG A 2 2.88 -1.56 -9.40
CA ARG A 2 2.23 -1.52 -10.73
C ARG A 2 1.15 -0.44 -10.80
N PHE A 3 0.74 -0.09 -12.01
CA PHE A 3 -0.50 0.67 -12.22
C PHE A 3 -1.71 -0.15 -11.75
N LEU A 4 -2.78 0.55 -11.32
CA LEU A 4 -4.07 -0.10 -11.13
C LEU A 4 -4.59 -0.56 -12.49
N ASP A 5 -4.90 -1.84 -12.60
CA ASP A 5 -5.76 -2.34 -13.65
C ASP A 5 -7.23 -2.15 -13.24
N GLU A 6 -8.14 -2.38 -14.19
CA GLU A 6 -9.58 -2.23 -13.97
C GLU A 6 -10.10 -3.16 -12.88
N SER A 7 -9.60 -4.41 -12.84
CA SER A 7 -9.99 -5.39 -11.83
C SER A 7 -9.65 -4.91 -10.41
N LEU A 8 -8.41 -4.45 -10.18
CA LEU A 8 -7.98 -3.96 -8.88
C LEU A 8 -8.67 -2.64 -8.53
N PHE A 9 -8.93 -1.77 -9.50
CA PHE A 9 -9.70 -0.55 -9.28
C PHE A 9 -11.10 -0.88 -8.75
N LEU A 10 -11.85 -1.74 -9.45
CA LEU A 10 -13.20 -2.15 -9.06
C LEU A 10 -13.23 -2.87 -7.72
N HIS A 11 -12.21 -3.68 -7.42
CA HIS A 11 -12.06 -4.32 -6.12
C HIS A 11 -11.88 -3.27 -5.00
N LEU A 12 -10.93 -2.35 -5.17
CA LEU A 12 -10.64 -1.32 -4.17
C LEU A 12 -11.76 -0.27 -4.05
N SER A 13 -12.59 -0.07 -5.08
CA SER A 13 -13.77 0.79 -5.01
C SER A 13 -14.85 0.29 -4.03
N LYS A 14 -14.78 -0.99 -3.60
CA LYS A 14 -15.66 -1.54 -2.56
C LYS A 14 -15.19 -1.22 -1.14
N VAL A 15 -13.96 -0.74 -0.99
CA VAL A 15 -13.41 -0.34 0.31
C VAL A 15 -13.99 1.02 0.69
N GLU A 16 -14.76 1.06 1.78
CA GLU A 16 -15.49 2.27 2.19
C GLU A 16 -14.56 3.50 2.33
N LEU A 17 -13.38 3.32 2.94
CA LEU A 17 -12.39 4.38 3.13
C LEU A 17 -11.77 4.93 1.83
N LEU A 18 -11.95 4.25 0.70
CA LEU A 18 -11.41 4.64 -0.60
C LEU A 18 -12.49 5.12 -1.57
N LYS A 19 -13.77 4.99 -1.23
CA LYS A 19 -14.87 5.21 -2.17
C LYS A 19 -14.83 6.62 -2.77
N ASP A 20 -14.79 7.64 -1.91
CA ASP A 20 -14.74 9.04 -2.34
C ASP A 20 -13.42 9.35 -3.04
N TYR A 21 -12.30 8.90 -2.46
CA TYR A 21 -10.97 9.10 -3.03
C TYR A 21 -10.84 8.55 -4.47
N LEU A 22 -11.30 7.33 -4.72
CA LEU A 22 -11.20 6.69 -6.04
C LEU A 22 -12.15 7.34 -7.04
N ALA A 23 -13.34 7.75 -6.62
CA ALA A 23 -14.27 8.48 -7.46
C ALA A 23 -13.69 9.83 -7.89
N GLU A 24 -13.17 10.62 -6.94
CA GLU A 24 -12.52 11.90 -7.20
C GLU A 24 -11.29 11.74 -8.09
N LYS A 25 -10.41 10.79 -7.78
CA LYS A 25 -9.19 10.55 -8.56
C LYS A 25 -9.50 10.09 -9.97
N LYS A 26 -10.55 9.29 -10.17
CA LYS A 26 -10.96 8.91 -11.52
C LYS A 26 -11.37 10.14 -12.33
N GLN A 27 -12.21 11.00 -11.78
CA GLN A 27 -12.63 12.23 -12.48
C GLN A 27 -11.45 13.16 -12.76
N GLU A 28 -10.53 13.32 -11.80
CA GLU A 28 -9.32 14.12 -11.97
C GLU A 28 -8.44 13.58 -13.11
N LEU A 29 -8.22 12.26 -13.15
CA LEU A 29 -7.42 11.62 -14.19
C LEU A 29 -8.08 11.70 -15.56
N ASP A 30 -9.40 11.50 -15.64
CA ASP A 30 -10.15 11.60 -16.89
C ASP A 30 -10.02 13.02 -17.46
N ARG A 31 -10.12 14.07 -16.63
CA ARG A 31 -9.88 15.47 -17.04
C ARG A 31 -8.45 15.71 -17.49
N LEU A 32 -7.46 15.32 -16.68
CA LEU A 32 -6.05 15.56 -16.97
C LEU A 32 -5.57 14.82 -18.22
N ASN A 33 -6.14 13.65 -18.50
CA ASN A 33 -5.80 12.87 -19.68
C ASN A 33 -6.53 13.36 -20.95
N ALA A 34 -7.70 14.00 -20.81
CA ALA A 34 -8.41 14.59 -21.95
C ALA A 34 -7.60 15.70 -22.65
N ASP A 35 -6.76 16.41 -21.90
CA ASP A 35 -5.90 17.47 -22.40
C ASP A 35 -4.58 16.96 -23.03
N LEU A 36 -4.30 15.65 -22.94
CA LEU A 36 -3.07 15.07 -23.48
C LEU A 36 -3.22 14.75 -24.97
N GLN A 37 -2.31 15.28 -25.77
CA GLN A 37 -2.18 14.91 -27.19
C GLN A 37 -1.31 13.66 -27.29
N GLY A 38 -1.89 12.51 -27.65
CA GLY A 38 -1.14 11.27 -27.86
C GLY A 38 -1.99 10.01 -27.74
N ASP A 39 -1.36 8.86 -28.02
CA ASP A 39 -2.00 7.56 -27.85
C ASP A 39 -2.00 7.13 -26.38
N LEU A 40 -3.16 7.21 -25.74
CA LEU A 40 -3.37 6.80 -24.34
C LEU A 40 -3.52 5.29 -24.15
N SER A 41 -3.49 4.50 -25.24
CA SER A 41 -3.52 3.04 -25.17
C SER A 41 -2.31 2.50 -24.39
N HIS A 42 -1.15 3.15 -24.55
CA HIS A 42 0.05 2.81 -23.81
C HIS A 42 0.05 3.42 -22.41
N PRO A 43 0.31 2.63 -21.34
CA PRO A 43 0.10 3.07 -19.96
C PRO A 43 0.97 4.22 -19.48
N VAL A 44 2.09 4.48 -20.14
CA VAL A 44 3.02 5.57 -19.77
C VAL A 44 2.60 6.94 -20.33
N ASN A 45 1.71 6.96 -21.32
CA ASN A 45 1.34 8.18 -22.05
C ASN A 45 0.25 8.98 -21.34
N GLY A 46 -0.41 8.40 -20.34
CA GLY A 46 -1.43 9.05 -19.53
C GLY A 46 -1.10 8.98 -18.05
N ARG A 47 -1.71 9.87 -17.26
CA ARG A 47 -1.68 9.78 -15.80
C ARG A 47 -2.53 8.59 -15.37
N ARG A 48 -2.00 7.78 -14.44
CA ARG A 48 -2.66 6.57 -13.92
C ARG A 48 -2.42 6.43 -12.41
N LEU A 49 -3.36 5.79 -11.73
CA LEU A 49 -3.18 5.37 -10.34
C LEU A 49 -2.18 4.22 -10.25
N THR A 50 -1.42 4.17 -9.16
CA THR A 50 -0.55 3.03 -8.80
C THR A 50 -1.04 2.39 -7.53
N ASN A 51 -0.80 1.09 -7.39
CA ASN A 51 -1.29 0.36 -6.22
C ASN A 51 -0.65 0.86 -4.92
N LEU A 52 0.62 1.26 -4.96
CA LEU A 52 1.31 1.91 -3.85
C LEU A 52 0.73 3.31 -3.55
N GLY A 53 0.38 4.09 -4.57
CA GLY A 53 -0.25 5.39 -4.41
C GLY A 53 -1.62 5.28 -3.73
N THR A 54 -2.44 4.34 -4.18
CA THR A 54 -3.76 4.06 -3.61
C THR A 54 -3.66 3.49 -2.19
N PHE A 55 -2.70 2.59 -1.91
CA PHE A 55 -2.45 2.09 -0.56
C PHE A 55 -2.06 3.21 0.40
N ARG A 56 -1.21 4.15 -0.03
CA ARG A 56 -0.85 5.33 0.78
C ARG A 56 -2.07 6.21 1.08
N ALA A 57 -2.97 6.39 0.12
CA ALA A 57 -4.21 7.13 0.32
C ALA A 57 -5.13 6.41 1.33
N TYR A 58 -5.25 5.09 1.22
CA TYR A 58 -5.97 4.27 2.18
C TYR A 58 -5.42 4.41 3.60
N VAL A 59 -4.09 4.27 3.77
CA VAL A 59 -3.43 4.39 5.08
C VAL A 59 -3.71 5.76 5.71
N ASN A 60 -3.66 6.83 4.91
CA ASN A 60 -3.96 8.18 5.38
C ASN A 60 -5.42 8.31 5.86
N ALA A 61 -6.37 7.81 5.07
CA ALA A 61 -7.79 7.80 5.45
C ALA A 61 -8.04 6.96 6.71
N TYR A 62 -7.40 5.80 6.81
CA TYR A 62 -7.48 4.91 7.97
C TYR A 62 -6.96 5.59 9.24
N VAL A 63 -5.74 6.13 9.22
CA VAL A 63 -5.12 6.83 10.37
C VAL A 63 -5.97 8.02 10.82
N ARG A 64 -6.55 8.78 9.88
CA ARG A 64 -7.44 9.91 10.20
C ARG A 64 -8.73 9.50 10.91
N ASN A 65 -9.18 8.27 10.70
CA ASN A 65 -10.39 7.74 11.33
C ASN A 65 -10.15 7.13 12.71
N ILE A 66 -8.90 6.97 13.14
CA ILE A 66 -8.59 6.48 14.49
C ILE A 66 -8.99 7.55 15.53
N PRO A 67 -9.91 7.27 16.47
CA PRO A 67 -10.42 8.27 17.42
C PRO A 67 -9.35 8.87 18.36
N LYS A 68 -8.29 8.10 18.63
CA LYS A 68 -7.19 8.50 19.52
C LYS A 68 -6.15 9.40 18.82
N ILE A 69 -6.24 9.61 17.50
CA ILE A 69 -5.35 10.51 16.77
C ILE A 69 -5.81 11.96 16.93
N HIS A 70 -4.86 12.87 17.15
CA HIS A 70 -5.08 14.30 17.27
C HIS A 70 -5.27 14.93 15.88
N LYS A 71 -6.53 15.01 15.45
CA LYS A 71 -6.90 15.41 14.08
C LYS A 71 -6.51 16.85 13.69
N ASP A 72 -6.34 17.75 14.65
CA ASP A 72 -5.94 19.14 14.39
C ASP A 72 -4.41 19.30 14.24
N MET A 73 -3.63 18.24 14.47
CA MET A 73 -2.19 18.21 14.23
C MET A 73 -1.86 17.55 12.89
N THR A 74 -0.60 17.63 12.49
CA THR A 74 -0.14 17.02 11.24
C THR A 74 -0.37 15.51 11.23
N ILE A 75 -1.06 15.04 10.19
CA ILE A 75 -1.16 13.63 9.83
C ILE A 75 -0.60 13.49 8.42
N LEU A 76 0.53 12.78 8.30
CA LEU A 76 1.25 12.59 7.05
C LEU A 76 1.56 11.12 6.84
N VAL A 77 1.24 10.62 5.64
CA VAL A 77 1.68 9.32 5.17
C VAL A 77 2.51 9.53 3.92
N ARG A 78 3.81 9.21 3.98
CA ARG A 78 4.76 9.46 2.90
C ARG A 78 5.59 8.22 2.59
N GLN A 79 6.08 8.17 1.36
CA GLN A 79 7.08 7.19 0.96
C GLN A 79 8.47 7.74 1.28
N LEU A 80 9.33 6.88 1.79
CA LEU A 80 10.76 7.17 1.91
C LEU A 80 11.50 6.71 0.65
N PRO A 81 12.77 7.14 0.43
CA PRO A 81 13.59 6.64 -0.66
C PRO A 81 13.63 5.11 -0.69
N ALA A 82 13.63 4.55 -1.91
CA ALA A 82 13.73 3.11 -2.08
C ALA A 82 15.04 2.57 -1.49
N THR A 83 14.96 1.40 -0.86
CA THR A 83 16.07 0.66 -0.26
C THR A 83 16.17 -0.72 -0.92
N PRO A 84 17.25 -1.49 -0.65
CA PRO A 84 17.31 -2.90 -1.05
C PRO A 84 16.16 -3.76 -0.51
N THR A 85 15.48 -3.29 0.54
CA THR A 85 14.36 -3.96 1.21
C THR A 85 12.99 -3.41 0.80
N GLY A 86 12.92 -2.63 -0.29
CA GLY A 86 11.67 -2.11 -0.85
C GLY A 86 11.49 -0.61 -0.68
N ILE A 87 10.24 -0.15 -0.69
CA ILE A 87 9.90 1.28 -0.53
C ILE A 87 9.24 1.45 0.83
N PRO A 88 9.93 2.01 1.83
CA PRO A 88 9.35 2.20 3.15
C PRO A 88 8.21 3.23 3.11
N LEU A 89 7.19 3.00 3.92
CA LEU A 89 6.09 3.93 4.17
C LEU A 89 6.23 4.47 5.58
N GLU A 90 6.29 5.79 5.73
CA GLU A 90 6.34 6.47 7.01
C GLU A 90 4.96 7.05 7.34
N ILE A 91 4.50 6.82 8.57
CA ILE A 91 3.27 7.37 9.12
C ILE A 91 3.66 8.31 10.26
N TYR A 92 3.31 9.58 10.10
CA TYR A 92 3.52 10.62 11.11
C TYR A 92 2.16 11.13 11.57
N ALA A 93 1.84 10.92 12.85
CA ALA A 93 0.61 11.36 13.47
C ALA A 93 0.82 11.57 14.98
N PHE A 94 -0.02 12.42 15.58
CA PHE A 94 0.02 12.69 17.01
C PHE A 94 -1.13 11.97 17.72
N SER A 95 -0.86 11.40 18.89
CA SER A 95 -1.90 10.88 19.78
C SER A 95 -2.55 12.02 20.58
N ARG A 96 -3.83 11.90 20.90
CA ARG A 96 -4.52 12.77 21.87
C ARG A 96 -4.10 12.50 23.32
N ASP A 97 -3.54 11.32 23.56
CA ASP A 97 -3.10 10.85 24.86
C ASP A 97 -1.55 10.78 24.88
N THR A 98 -0.95 11.36 25.92
CA THR A 98 0.51 11.40 26.13
C THR A 98 1.04 10.16 26.85
N THR A 99 0.17 9.26 27.28
CA THR A 99 0.52 7.99 27.90
C THR A 99 1.22 7.08 26.90
N TRP A 100 2.46 6.68 27.22
CA TRP A 100 3.29 5.83 26.36
C TRP A 100 2.58 4.54 25.91
N ALA A 101 1.93 3.84 26.84
CA ALA A 101 1.21 2.60 26.53
C ALA A 101 0.08 2.80 25.50
N VAL A 102 -0.55 3.98 25.49
CA VAL A 102 -1.61 4.32 24.51
C VAL A 102 -1.00 4.57 23.14
N TYR A 103 0.14 5.27 23.08
CA TYR A 103 0.88 5.49 21.83
C TYR A 103 1.36 4.17 21.19
N GLU A 104 1.94 3.28 21.98
CA GLU A 104 2.38 1.95 21.51
C GLU A 104 1.20 1.11 21.03
N GLY A 105 0.08 1.10 21.76
CA GLY A 105 -1.12 0.40 21.34
C GLY A 105 -1.67 0.90 20.01
N ILE A 106 -1.75 2.23 19.80
CA ILE A 106 -2.18 2.80 18.52
C ILE A 106 -1.23 2.38 17.39
N THR A 107 0.07 2.42 17.64
CA THR A 107 1.09 2.03 16.65
C THR A 107 0.94 0.56 16.26
N ALA A 108 0.81 -0.34 17.24
CA ALA A 108 0.60 -1.76 16.99
C ALA A 108 -0.68 -2.02 16.19
N ASP A 109 -1.81 -1.45 16.63
CA ASP A 109 -3.11 -1.60 15.96
C ASP A 109 -3.06 -1.13 14.49
N ILE A 110 -2.35 -0.03 14.23
CA ILE A 110 -2.15 0.46 12.86
C ILE A 110 -1.41 -0.57 12.02
N PHE A 111 -0.25 -1.04 12.47
CA PHE A 111 0.58 -1.93 11.66
C PHE A 111 -0.03 -3.32 11.50
N ASP A 112 -0.68 -3.87 12.54
CA ASP A 112 -1.41 -5.15 12.46
C ASP A 112 -2.47 -5.10 11.37
N HIS A 113 -3.27 -4.03 11.35
CA HIS A 113 -4.28 -3.81 10.33
C HIS A 113 -3.65 -3.66 8.94
N LEU A 114 -2.60 -2.84 8.80
CA LEU A 114 -1.94 -2.63 7.51
C LEU A 114 -1.31 -3.91 6.95
N PHE A 115 -0.70 -4.74 7.79
CA PHE A 115 -0.15 -6.03 7.37
C PHE A 115 -1.24 -7.00 6.91
N ALA A 116 -2.41 -6.97 7.54
CA ALA A 116 -3.54 -7.80 7.11
C ALA A 116 -4.09 -7.36 5.74
N VAL A 117 -4.19 -6.05 5.48
CA VAL A 117 -4.87 -5.54 4.27
C VAL A 117 -3.95 -5.29 3.08
N ILE A 118 -2.63 -5.29 3.25
CA ILE A 118 -1.69 -4.90 2.18
C ILE A 118 -1.83 -5.77 0.92
N THR A 119 -2.20 -7.03 1.08
CA THR A 119 -2.40 -7.99 -0.02
C THR A 119 -3.59 -7.64 -0.90
N GLU A 120 -4.62 -6.98 -0.37
CA GLU A 120 -5.78 -6.48 -1.11
C GLU A 120 -5.39 -5.44 -2.17
N PHE A 121 -4.24 -4.78 -1.98
CA PHE A 121 -3.67 -3.81 -2.92
C PHE A 121 -2.72 -4.47 -3.94
N GLY A 122 -2.57 -5.79 -3.92
CA GLY A 122 -1.55 -6.49 -4.70
C GLY A 122 -0.13 -6.06 -4.31
N LEU A 123 0.06 -5.67 -3.05
CA LEU A 123 1.35 -5.35 -2.45
C LEU A 123 1.76 -6.47 -1.49
N ARG A 124 3.05 -6.52 -1.14
CA ARG A 124 3.61 -7.51 -0.21
C ARG A 124 4.58 -6.83 0.72
N VAL A 125 4.58 -7.26 1.98
CA VAL A 125 5.59 -6.86 2.97
C VAL A 125 6.92 -7.51 2.58
N PHE A 126 8.00 -6.75 2.60
CA PHE A 126 9.33 -7.31 2.48
C PHE A 126 9.72 -7.96 3.81
N GLN A 127 10.18 -9.21 3.77
CA GLN A 127 10.79 -9.89 4.90
C GLN A 127 12.14 -10.43 4.44
N ASN A 128 13.18 -10.22 5.26
CA ASN A 128 14.45 -10.87 4.99
C ASN A 128 14.25 -12.40 5.10
N PRO A 129 14.71 -13.18 4.12
CA PRO A 129 14.61 -14.63 4.19
C PRO A 129 15.32 -15.11 5.45
N SER A 130 14.64 -15.96 6.21
CA SER A 130 15.23 -16.65 7.35
C SER A 130 16.03 -17.88 6.88
N GLY A 131 16.87 -18.45 7.75
CA GLY A 131 17.57 -19.70 7.44
C GLY A 131 16.61 -20.83 7.02
N THR A 132 15.42 -20.87 7.63
CA THR A 132 14.36 -21.84 7.32
C THR A 132 13.83 -21.70 5.89
N ASP A 133 13.76 -20.47 5.35
CA ASP A 133 13.30 -20.22 3.99
C ASP A 133 14.33 -20.72 2.95
N VAL A 134 15.62 -20.54 3.26
CA VAL A 134 16.73 -21.04 2.44
C VAL A 134 16.75 -22.57 2.45
N ASP A 135 16.60 -23.17 3.63
CA ASP A 135 16.54 -24.64 3.78
C ASP A 135 15.37 -25.24 3.01
N ARG A 136 14.20 -24.60 3.04
CA ARG A 136 13.03 -25.05 2.27
C ARG A 136 13.27 -24.99 0.77
N ALA A 137 13.80 -23.88 0.26
CA ALA A 137 14.11 -23.72 -1.16
C ALA A 137 15.17 -24.72 -1.66
N LEU A 138 16.18 -25.02 -0.84
CA LEU A 138 17.20 -26.03 -1.16
C LEU A 138 16.62 -27.45 -1.19
N ARG A 139 15.68 -27.78 -0.31
CA ARG A 139 14.99 -29.08 -0.31
C ARG A 139 14.07 -29.23 -1.53
N GLU A 140 13.31 -28.20 -1.88
CA GLU A 140 12.43 -28.21 -3.06
C GLU A 140 13.23 -28.43 -4.36
N LYS A 141 14.35 -27.72 -4.54
CA LYS A 141 15.26 -27.94 -5.70
C LYS A 141 15.85 -29.35 -5.75
N ARG A 142 16.15 -29.95 -4.59
CA ARG A 142 16.69 -31.32 -4.53
C ARG A 142 15.66 -32.35 -4.97
N VAL A 143 14.39 -32.17 -4.58
CA VAL A 143 13.29 -33.05 -4.98
C VAL A 143 13.01 -32.94 -6.49
N GLU A 144 13.01 -31.74 -7.06
CA GLU A 144 12.85 -31.54 -8.51
C GLU A 144 13.99 -32.18 -9.31
N GLY A 145 15.23 -32.10 -8.82
CA GLY A 145 16.39 -32.77 -9.45
C GLY A 145 16.32 -34.30 -9.42
N LEU A 146 15.67 -34.88 -8.40
CA LEU A 146 15.47 -36.33 -8.27
C LEU A 146 14.29 -36.86 -9.11
N LEU A 147 13.32 -36.01 -9.47
CA LEU A 147 12.17 -36.38 -10.31
C LEU A 147 12.42 -36.15 -11.81
N SER A 148 13.53 -35.47 -12.15
CA SER A 148 13.97 -35.18 -13.53
C SER A 148 15.15 -36.04 -14.00
N SER A 149 15.52 -37.06 -13.22
CA SER A 149 16.53 -38.10 -13.54
C SER A 149 15.90 -39.49 -13.56
#